data_AF-A0A8T5DYZ1-F1
#
_entry.id   AF-A0A8T5DYZ1-F1
#
_cell.length_a   1.000
_cell.length_b   1.000
_cell.length_c   1.000
_cell.angle_alpha   90.00
_cell.angle_beta   90.00
_cell.angle_gamma   90.00
#
_symmetry.space_group_name_H-M   'P 1'
#
loop_
_entity.id
_entity.type
_entity.pdbx_description
1 polymer ?
#
loop_
_entity_poly.entity_id
_entity_poly.type
_entity_poly.pdbx_seq_one_letter_code
_entity_poly.pdbx_strand_id
1 'polypeptide(L)' 'ETISDMFEKWIKISPGREKKESIANKISKASGLTQDDVLASLPPGGCAIEDYGIMKKT' A
#
# COMPACT_ATOMS: atom_id res chain seq x y z
N GLU A 1 15.34 1.15 12.95
CA GLU A 1 14.93 2.19 11.98
C GLU A 1 13.47 1.99 11.56
N THR A 2 12.76 3.06 11.22
CA THR A 2 11.36 3.01 10.74
C THR A 2 11.33 3.17 9.21
N ILE A 3 10.30 2.65 8.55
CA ILE A 3 10.15 2.77 7.08
C ILE A 3 10.26 4.23 6.60
N SER A 4 9.81 5.19 7.42
CA SER A 4 9.93 6.64 7.18
C SER A 4 11.36 7.19 7.20
N ASP A 5 12.31 6.45 7.79
CA ASP A 5 13.72 6.82 7.90
C ASP A 5 14.55 6.20 6.77
N MET A 6 14.14 5.02 6.30
CA MET A 6 14.81 4.28 5.21
C MET A 6 14.29 4.63 3.81
N PHE A 7 13.05 5.05 3.68
CA PHE A 7 12.42 5.33 2.38
C PHE A 7 11.75 6.70 2.40
N GLU A 8 12.15 7.58 1.45
CA GLU A 8 11.52 8.89 1.24
C GLU A 8 10.04 8.78 0.82
N LYS A 9 9.62 7.61 0.32
CA LYS A 9 8.26 7.32 -0.11
C LYS A 9 7.85 5.95 0.42
N TRP A 10 6.73 5.89 1.14
CA TRP A 10 6.19 4.62 1.63
C TRP A 10 4.66 4.64 1.74
N ILE A 11 4.07 3.49 2.05
CA ILE A 11 2.63 3.35 2.30
C ILE A 11 2.47 2.60 3.61
N LYS A 12 1.63 3.12 4.50
CA LYS A 12 1.25 2.40 5.71
C LYS A 12 0.02 1.56 5.42
N ILE A 13 0.15 0.25 5.60
CA ILE A 13 -0.98 -0.67 5.55
C ILE A 13 -1.39 -0.98 6.98
N SER A 14 -2.66 -0.72 7.30
CA SER A 14 -3.26 -1.06 8.59
C SER A 14 -4.48 -1.96 8.38
N PRO A 15 -4.85 -2.83 9.34
CA PRO A 15 -6.11 -3.57 9.25
C PRO A 15 -7.29 -2.59 9.32
N GLY A 16 -8.25 -2.73 8.40
CA GLY A 16 -9.36 -1.80 8.22
C GLY A 16 -10.62 -2.49 7.67
N ARG A 17 -11.58 -1.71 7.16
CA ARG A 17 -12.80 -2.23 6.52
C ARG A 17 -12.75 -2.26 4.99
N GLU A 18 -11.74 -1.66 4.38
CA GLU A 18 -11.65 -1.53 2.93
C GLU A 18 -11.17 -2.85 2.30
N LYS A 19 -11.73 -3.24 1.15
CA LYS A 19 -11.37 -4.51 0.51
C LYS A 19 -9.88 -4.50 0.11
N LYS A 20 -9.14 -5.52 0.56
CA LYS A 20 -7.72 -5.72 0.19
C LYS A 20 -7.47 -5.63 -1.31
N GLU A 21 -8.38 -6.13 -2.15
CA GLU A 21 -8.28 -6.05 -3.62
C GLU A 21 -8.30 -4.60 -4.14
N SER A 22 -9.18 -3.76 -3.58
CA SER A 22 -9.29 -2.36 -3.98
C SER A 22 -8.02 -1.59 -3.62
N ILE A 23 -7.47 -1.90 -2.44
CA ILE A 23 -6.21 -1.33 -1.97
C ILE A 23 -5.02 -1.80 -2.79
N ALA A 24 -4.94 -3.10 -3.08
CA ALA A 24 -3.89 -3.67 -3.91
C ALA A 24 -3.89 -3.05 -5.32
N ASN A 25 -5.07 -2.78 -5.91
CA ASN A 25 -5.16 -2.10 -7.20
C ASN A 25 -4.65 -0.64 -7.13
N LYS A 26 -5.00 0.10 -6.06
CA LYS A 26 -4.51 1.46 -5.83
C LYS A 26 -2.99 1.50 -5.68
N ILE A 27 -2.42 0.62 -4.85
CA ILE A 27 -0.97 0.50 -4.66
C ILE A 27 -0.28 0.08 -5.96
N SER A 28 -0.84 -0.90 -6.67
CA SER A 28 -0.30 -1.39 -7.94
C SER A 28 -0.17 -0.26 -8.97
N LYS A 29 -1.20 0.58 -9.10
CA LYS A 29 -1.17 1.75 -9.97
C LYS A 29 -0.16 2.82 -9.54
N ALA A 30 0.08 2.95 -8.23
CA ALA A 30 0.94 3.98 -7.68
C ALA A 30 2.42 3.61 -7.70
N SER A 31 2.76 2.39 -7.29
CA SER A 31 4.15 1.94 -7.18
C SER A 31 4.64 1.15 -8.40
N GLY A 32 3.74 0.81 -9.33
CA GLY A 32 4.05 -0.06 -10.47
C GLY A 32 4.20 -1.54 -10.12
N LEU A 33 3.91 -1.94 -8.88
CA LEU A 33 3.91 -3.35 -8.46
C LEU A 33 2.65 -4.07 -8.99
N THR A 34 2.70 -5.39 -9.12
CA THR A 34 1.52 -6.18 -9.50
C THR A 34 0.49 -6.16 -8.36
N GLN A 35 -0.80 -6.05 -8.70
CA GLN A 35 -1.87 -6.15 -7.71
C GLN A 35 -1.76 -7.44 -6.89
N ASP A 36 -1.41 -8.56 -7.52
CA ASP A 36 -1.29 -9.88 -6.85
C ASP A 36 -0.17 -9.90 -5.80
N ASP A 37 1.01 -9.36 -6.14
CA ASP A 37 2.15 -9.24 -5.22
C ASP A 37 1.80 -8.39 -4.00
N VAL A 38 1.11 -7.26 -4.22
CA VAL A 38 0.65 -6.40 -3.13
C VAL A 38 -0.41 -7.12 -2.31
N LEU A 39 -1.40 -7.76 -2.95
CA LEU A 39 -2.49 -8.46 -2.28
C LEU A 39 -1.98 -9.59 -1.39
N ALA A 40 -0.96 -10.33 -1.84
CA ALA A 40 -0.32 -11.39 -1.08
C ALA A 40 0.42 -10.86 0.16
N SER A 41 0.88 -9.61 0.12
CA SER A 41 1.53 -8.92 1.23
C SER A 41 0.54 -8.30 2.23
N LEU A 42 -0.75 -8.19 1.85
CA LEU A 42 -1.79 -7.62 2.71
C LEU A 42 -2.33 -8.67 3.70
N PRO A 43 -2.56 -8.29 4.97
CA PRO A 43 -3.12 -9.19 5.97
C PRO A 43 -4.53 -9.67 5.54
N PRO A 44 -4.91 -10.91 5.91
CA PRO A 44 -6.22 -11.47 5.58
C PRO A 44 -7.32 -10.67 6.29
N GLY A 45 -8.06 -9.86 5.54
CA GLY A 45 -9.13 -9.01 6.06
C GLY A 45 -9.34 -7.77 5.22
N GLY A 46 -10.10 -6.80 5.76
CA GLY A 46 -10.08 -5.46 5.21
C GLY A 46 -8.78 -4.76 5.59
N CYS A 47 -8.28 -3.90 4.72
CA CYS A 47 -7.08 -3.11 4.94
C CYS A 47 -7.44 -1.63 4.84
N ALA A 48 -6.59 -0.77 5.38
CA ALA A 48 -6.60 0.67 5.22
C ALA A 48 -5.19 1.06 4.74
N ILE A 49 -5.11 1.98 3.80
CA ILE A 49 -3.84 2.51 3.31
C ILE A 49 -3.73 4.00 3.60
N GLU A 50 -2.56 4.38 4.07
CA GLU A 50 -2.13 5.77 4.11
C GLU A 50 -0.94 5.91 3.16
N ASP A 51 -1.12 6.74 2.12
CA ASP A 51 -0.05 7.10 1.22
C ASP A 51 0.86 8.15 1.87
N TYR A 52 2.16 7.84 1.92
CA TYR A 52 3.21 8.75 2.36
C TYR A 52 4.17 9.03 1.18
N GLY A 53 3.60 9.37 0.01
CA GLY A 53 4.36 9.87 -1.13
C GLY A 53 4.72 8.83 -2.21
N ILE A 54 4.25 7.58 -2.10
CA ILE A 54 4.37 6.58 -3.17
C ILE A 54 3.37 6.87 -4.30
N MET A 55 2.17 7.35 -3.98
CA MET A 55 1.12 7.62 -4.96
C MET A 55 1.16 9.03 -5.56
N LYS A 56 2.04 9.92 -5.07
CA LYS A 56 2.17 11.28 -5.63
C LYS A 56 2.93 11.26 -6.95
N LYS A 57 2.17 11.39 -8.04
CA LYS A 57 2.65 11.83 -9.35
C LYS A 57 3.22 13.26 -9.24
N THR A 58 4.50 13.42 -9.51
CA THR A 58 5.10 14.65 -10.04
C THR A 58 5.83 14.27 -11.30
#